data_AF-A0A534DLY6-F1
#
_entry.id   AF-A0A534DLY6-F1
#
_cell.length_a   1.000
_cell.length_b   1.000
_cell.length_c   1.000
_cell.angle_alpha   90.00
_cell.angle_beta   90.00
_cell.angle_gamma   90.00
#
_symmetry.space_group_name_H-M   'P 1'
#
loop_
_entity.id
_entity.type
_entity.pdbx_description
1 polymer ?
#
loop_
_entity_poly.entity_id
_entity_poly.type
_entity_poly.pdbx_seq_one_letter_code
_entity_poly.pdbx_strand_id
1 'polypeptide(L)'
;MTEVLSAVARRKREGELRPELANEIRGALLADADSGSFARLHLDPAVHLDAERLLLATDSLPLRTLDALHIALAFSGRATHVLTFDRRMREAAVQAGMNVIDIQAPLARPNNCGSDRQLSGAPEVFGRDEQLDTAGDTGLSSDQTGTG
;
A
#
# COMPACT_ATOMS: atom_id res chain seq x y z
N MET A 1 -2.80 13.68 -15.66
CA MET A 1 -4.00 14.15 -16.39
C MET A 1 -4.07 13.66 -17.82
N THR A 2 -3.05 13.94 -18.67
CA THR A 2 -3.08 13.70 -20.13
C THR A 2 -3.47 12.28 -20.54
N GLU A 3 -3.00 11.25 -19.82
CA GLU A 3 -3.36 9.86 -20.12
C GLU A 3 -4.86 9.57 -19.96
N VAL A 4 -5.47 10.01 -18.86
CA VAL A 4 -6.91 9.85 -18.61
C VAL A 4 -7.73 10.53 -19.72
N LEU A 5 -7.34 11.75 -20.11
CA LEU A 5 -7.98 12.46 -21.22
C LEU A 5 -7.74 11.79 -22.58
N SER A 6 -6.58 11.15 -22.79
CA SER A 6 -6.28 10.36 -23.99
C SER A 6 -7.17 9.11 -24.07
N ALA A 7 -7.38 8.40 -22.95
CA ALA A 7 -8.28 7.26 -22.86
C ALA A 7 -9.75 7.65 -23.09
N VAL A 8 -10.21 8.77 -22.50
CA VAL A 8 -11.54 9.36 -22.74
C VAL A 8 -11.70 9.75 -24.21
N ALA A 9 -10.71 10.43 -24.80
CA ALA A 9 -10.73 10.81 -26.20
C ALA A 9 -10.67 9.60 -27.15
N ARG A 10 -10.02 8.51 -26.75
CA ARG A 10 -10.00 7.23 -27.50
C ARG A 10 -11.40 6.62 -27.55
N ARG A 11 -12.04 6.41 -26.40
CA ARG A 11 -13.42 5.91 -26.32
C ARG A 11 -14.43 6.77 -27.08
N LYS A 12 -14.26 8.10 -27.07
CA LYS A 12 -15.07 9.03 -27.87
C LYS A 12 -14.91 8.83 -29.38
N ARG A 13 -13.71 8.51 -29.88
CA ARG A 13 -13.47 8.19 -31.31
C ARG A 13 -13.99 6.81 -31.70
N GLU A 14 -13.97 5.87 -30.77
CA GLU A 14 -14.44 4.48 -30.96
C GLU A 14 -15.96 4.33 -30.82
N GLY A 15 -16.68 5.41 -30.47
CA GLY A 15 -18.14 5.40 -30.28
C GLY A 15 -18.60 4.87 -28.93
N GLU A 16 -17.70 4.34 -28.10
CA GLU A 16 -17.98 3.84 -26.73
C GLU A 16 -18.45 4.95 -25.77
N LEU A 17 -18.18 6.22 -26.07
CA LEU A 17 -18.42 7.35 -25.17
C LEU A 17 -19.03 8.55 -25.88
N ARG A 18 -20.20 9.01 -25.41
CA ARG A 18 -20.91 10.19 -25.94
C ARG A 18 -20.03 11.46 -25.82
N PRO A 19 -20.06 12.38 -26.80
CA PRO A 19 -19.26 13.61 -26.78
C PRO A 19 -19.46 14.49 -25.54
N GLU A 20 -20.67 14.49 -24.98
CA GLU A 20 -21.11 15.29 -23.82
C GLU A 20 -20.51 14.71 -22.54
N LEU A 21 -20.68 13.40 -22.32
CA LEU A 21 -20.09 12.67 -21.19
C LEU A 21 -18.56 12.72 -21.19
N ALA A 22 -17.92 12.74 -22.37
CA ALA A 22 -16.48 12.97 -22.48
C ALA A 22 -16.06 14.38 -22.01
N ASN A 23 -16.91 15.39 -22.21
CA ASN A 23 -16.68 16.75 -21.71
C ASN A 23 -16.97 16.85 -20.20
N GLU A 24 -18.02 16.18 -19.71
CA GLU A 24 -18.36 16.07 -18.28
C GLU A 24 -17.20 15.45 -17.49
N ILE A 25 -16.66 14.32 -17.94
CA ILE A 25 -15.50 13.65 -17.32
C ILE A 25 -14.26 14.56 -17.34
N ARG A 26 -14.02 15.32 -18.43
CA ARG A 26 -12.94 16.31 -18.47
C ARG A 26 -13.16 17.44 -17.45
N GLY A 27 -14.40 17.90 -17.27
CA GLY A 27 -14.77 18.92 -16.30
C GLY A 27 -14.53 18.47 -14.86
N ALA A 28 -15.01 17.29 -14.51
CA ALA A 28 -14.79 16.68 -13.20
C ALA A 28 -13.29 16.51 -12.90
N LEU A 29 -12.52 15.93 -13.83
CA LEU A 29 -11.08 15.72 -13.65
C LEU A 29 -10.29 17.03 -13.48
N LEU A 30 -10.75 18.15 -14.06
CA LEU A 30 -10.17 19.46 -13.82
C LEU A 30 -10.53 19.99 -12.43
N ALA A 31 -11.81 19.94 -12.05
CA ALA A 31 -12.26 20.36 -10.72
C ALA A 31 -11.54 19.58 -9.60
N ASP A 32 -11.41 18.26 -9.75
CA ASP A 32 -10.66 17.40 -8.82
C ASP A 32 -9.18 17.81 -8.73
N ALA A 33 -8.53 18.03 -9.88
CA ALA A 33 -7.11 18.39 -9.95
C ALA A 33 -6.80 19.82 -9.47
N ASP A 34 -7.79 20.70 -9.46
CA ASP A 34 -7.70 22.09 -8.97
C ASP A 34 -8.27 22.25 -7.55
N SER A 35 -8.93 21.22 -6.98
CA SER A 35 -9.51 21.22 -5.62
C SER A 35 -8.51 21.28 -4.46
N GLY A 36 -7.22 21.10 -4.74
CA GLY A 36 -6.18 20.91 -3.73
C GLY A 36 -6.09 19.48 -3.15
N SER A 37 -7.01 18.57 -3.49
CA SER A 37 -7.01 17.18 -3.02
C SER A 37 -5.84 16.33 -3.55
N PHE A 38 -5.15 16.81 -4.60
CA PHE A 38 -4.02 16.12 -5.23
C PHE A 38 -2.81 17.07 -5.39
N ALA A 39 -1.63 16.62 -4.97
CA ALA A 39 -0.39 17.34 -5.22
C ALA A 39 0.02 17.20 -6.70
N ARG A 40 0.15 18.33 -7.41
CA ARG A 40 0.56 18.36 -8.82
C ARG A 40 2.07 18.40 -8.96
N LEU A 41 2.71 17.22 -8.91
CA LEU A 41 4.13 17.04 -9.20
C LEU A 41 4.49 17.52 -10.62
N HIS A 42 5.77 17.81 -10.86
CA HIS A 42 6.27 18.33 -12.14
C HIS A 42 7.30 17.39 -12.76
N LEU A 43 7.33 17.34 -14.10
CA LEU A 43 8.39 16.67 -14.85
C LEU A 43 9.58 17.63 -14.98
N ASP A 44 10.47 17.59 -13.99
CA ASP A 44 11.76 18.26 -14.03
C ASP A 44 12.86 17.37 -14.66
N PRO A 45 14.05 17.90 -15.02
CA PRO A 45 15.10 17.11 -15.64
C PRO A 45 15.65 15.96 -14.79
N ALA A 46 15.56 16.00 -13.46
CA ALA A 46 16.00 14.89 -12.61
C ALA A 46 14.99 13.73 -12.67
N VAL A 47 13.68 14.03 -12.67
CA VAL A 47 12.63 13.03 -12.90
C VAL A 47 12.79 12.33 -14.25
N HIS A 48 13.22 13.05 -15.29
CA HIS A 48 13.56 12.45 -16.58
C HIS A 48 14.78 11.50 -16.49
N LEU A 49 15.88 11.92 -15.85
CA LEU A 49 17.06 11.08 -15.65
C LEU A 49 16.78 9.83 -14.82
N ASP A 50 15.92 9.91 -13.80
CA ASP A 50 15.52 8.74 -13.01
C ASP A 50 14.57 7.81 -13.77
N ALA A 51 13.71 8.33 -14.66
CA ALA A 51 12.95 7.50 -15.59
C ALA A 51 13.85 6.79 -16.62
N GLU A 52 14.89 7.46 -17.14
CA GLU A 52 15.89 6.85 -18.02
C GLU A 52 16.67 5.73 -17.32
N ARG A 53 17.07 5.93 -16.05
CA ARG A 53 17.69 4.90 -15.21
C ARG A 53 16.80 3.68 -15.01
N LEU A 54 15.51 3.89 -14.71
CA LEU A 54 14.53 2.80 -14.57
C LEU A 54 14.37 2.01 -15.87
N LEU A 55 14.30 2.69 -17.02
CA LEU A 55 14.21 2.04 -18.34
C LEU A 55 15.46 1.20 -18.67
N LEU A 56 16.65 1.68 -18.31
CA LEU A 56 17.93 0.99 -18.56
C LEU A 56 18.25 -0.12 -17.55
N ALA A 57 17.60 -0.13 -16.38
CA ALA A 57 17.80 -1.16 -15.34
C ALA A 57 16.80 -2.33 -15.41
N THR A 58 15.78 -2.26 -16.27
CA THR A 58 14.65 -3.22 -16.27
C THR A 58 14.75 -4.23 -17.42
N ASP A 59 15.64 -5.22 -17.31
CA ASP A 59 15.81 -6.28 -18.32
C ASP A 59 14.59 -7.22 -18.45
N SER A 60 13.81 -7.40 -17.38
CA SER A 60 12.81 -8.49 -17.28
C SER A 60 11.38 -8.12 -17.68
N LEU A 61 11.06 -6.83 -17.71
CA LEU A 61 9.69 -6.32 -17.89
C LEU A 61 9.73 -5.16 -18.89
N PRO A 62 8.96 -5.19 -20.00
CA PRO A 62 8.97 -4.12 -21.00
C PRO A 62 8.24 -2.87 -20.46
N LEU A 63 8.97 -2.09 -19.67
CA LEU A 63 8.55 -0.83 -19.07
C LEU A 63 8.38 0.24 -20.15
N ARG A 64 7.21 0.89 -20.22
CA ARG A 64 7.00 1.99 -21.17
C ARG A 64 7.52 3.28 -20.57
N THR A 65 7.89 4.23 -21.43
CA THR A 65 8.38 5.56 -21.03
C THR A 65 7.44 6.27 -20.04
N LEU A 66 6.11 6.15 -20.23
CA LEU A 66 5.13 6.77 -19.33
C LEU A 66 5.06 6.06 -17.96
N ASP A 67 5.22 4.74 -17.92
CA ASP A 67 5.25 3.95 -16.67
C ASP A 67 6.49 4.34 -15.85
N ALA A 68 7.66 4.44 -16.51
CA ALA A 68 8.91 4.89 -15.88
C ALA A 68 8.81 6.32 -15.34
N LEU A 69 8.21 7.25 -16.10
CA LEU A 69 7.98 8.62 -15.65
C LEU A 69 7.02 8.70 -14.46
N HIS A 70 6.00 7.84 -14.38
CA HIS A 70 5.12 7.78 -13.21
C HIS A 70 5.84 7.26 -11.95
N ILE A 71 6.71 6.25 -12.08
CA ILE A 71 7.51 5.73 -10.97
C ILE A 71 8.55 6.77 -10.51
N ALA A 72 9.25 7.42 -11.44
CA ALA A 72 10.20 8.49 -11.13
C ALA A 72 9.52 9.71 -10.46
N LEU A 73 8.33 10.11 -10.94
CA LEU A 73 7.51 11.13 -10.28
C LEU A 73 7.13 10.72 -8.85
N ALA A 74 6.71 9.47 -8.64
CA ALA A 74 6.35 8.98 -7.32
C ALA A 74 7.54 8.98 -6.35
N PHE A 75 8.76 8.66 -6.81
CA PHE A 75 9.98 8.81 -5.99
C PHE A 75 10.29 10.28 -5.66
N SER A 76 10.25 11.18 -6.65
CA SER A 76 10.47 12.62 -6.45
C SER A 76 9.46 13.23 -5.45
N GLY A 77 8.19 12.83 -5.56
CA GLY A 77 7.13 13.17 -4.62
C GLY A 77 7.21 12.49 -3.25
N ARG A 78 8.22 11.63 -3.00
CA ARG A 78 8.38 10.79 -1.79
C ARG A 78 7.16 9.91 -1.47
N ALA A 79 6.45 9.45 -2.50
CA ALA A 79 5.33 8.54 -2.33
C ALA A 79 5.83 7.17 -1.83
N THR A 80 5.23 6.67 -0.75
CA THR A 80 5.58 5.36 -0.16
C THR A 80 4.82 4.20 -0.81
N HIS A 81 3.75 4.50 -1.55
CA HIS A 81 2.84 3.54 -2.17
C HIS A 81 2.39 4.02 -3.55
N VAL A 82 2.26 3.09 -4.50
CA VAL A 82 1.57 3.30 -5.79
C VAL A 82 0.18 2.71 -5.73
N LEU A 83 -0.77 3.35 -6.40
CA LEU A 83 -2.12 2.86 -6.64
C LEU A 83 -2.37 2.80 -8.14
N THR A 84 -2.61 1.62 -8.71
CA THR A 84 -2.83 1.48 -10.16
C THR A 84 -3.68 0.26 -10.52
N PHE A 85 -4.52 0.44 -11.54
CA PHE A 85 -5.27 -0.63 -12.22
C PHE A 85 -4.42 -1.35 -13.28
N ASP A 86 -3.31 -0.76 -13.75
CA ASP A 86 -2.44 -1.42 -14.73
C ASP A 86 -1.51 -2.41 -14.02
N ARG A 87 -1.63 -3.70 -14.40
CA ARG A 87 -0.84 -4.79 -13.81
C ARG A 87 0.67 -4.64 -14.08
N ARG A 88 1.07 -4.14 -15.25
CA ARG A 88 2.50 -3.96 -15.60
C ARG A 88 3.09 -2.79 -14.83
N MET A 89 2.35 -1.71 -14.65
CA MET A 89 2.76 -0.59 -13.80
C MET A 89 2.90 -1.03 -12.33
N ARG A 90 2.02 -1.92 -11.85
CA ARG A 90 2.15 -2.58 -10.53
C ARG A 90 3.40 -3.44 -10.44
N GLU A 91 3.64 -4.32 -11.41
CA GLU A 91 4.83 -5.18 -11.46
C GLU A 91 6.12 -4.34 -11.51
N ALA A 92 6.14 -3.26 -12.30
CA ALA A 92 7.25 -2.31 -12.39
C ALA A 92 7.48 -1.54 -11.09
N ALA A 93 6.44 -1.03 -10.44
CA ALA A 93 6.55 -0.32 -9.17
C ALA A 93 7.15 -1.23 -8.07
N VAL A 94 6.74 -2.50 -8.02
CA VAL A 94 7.33 -3.49 -7.10
C VAL A 94 8.79 -3.79 -7.45
N GLN A 95 9.14 -3.96 -8.74
CA GLN A 95 10.54 -4.15 -9.15
C GLN A 95 11.43 -2.93 -8.81
N ALA A 96 10.87 -1.72 -8.88
CA ALA A 96 11.55 -0.49 -8.47
C ALA A 96 11.65 -0.30 -6.94
N GLY A 97 11.00 -1.15 -6.13
CA GLY A 97 11.04 -1.10 -4.66
C GLY A 97 9.92 -0.30 -3.99
N MET A 98 8.83 0.01 -4.71
CA MET A 98 7.63 0.65 -4.13
C MET A 98 6.62 -0.37 -3.62
N ASN A 99 5.92 -0.01 -2.53
CA ASN A 99 4.72 -0.72 -2.11
C ASN A 99 3.58 -0.45 -3.10
N VAL A 100 2.65 -1.38 -3.27
CA VAL A 100 1.44 -1.18 -4.10
C VAL A 100 0.19 -1.47 -3.27
N ILE A 101 -0.79 -0.57 -3.35
CA ILE A 101 -2.13 -0.78 -2.79
C ILE A 101 -2.94 -1.58 -3.81
N ASP A 102 -3.36 -2.79 -3.44
CA ASP A 102 -4.22 -3.61 -4.29
C ASP A 102 -5.72 -3.26 -4.06
N ILE A 103 -6.32 -2.69 -5.10
CA ILE A 103 -7.76 -2.37 -5.20
C ILE A 103 -8.58 -3.43 -5.95
N GLN A 104 -7.93 -4.52 -6.38
CA GLN A 104 -8.57 -5.69 -6.97
C GLN A 104 -8.62 -6.86 -5.97
N ALA A 105 -7.83 -6.81 -4.90
CA ALA A 105 -8.02 -7.62 -3.71
C ALA A 105 -9.48 -7.48 -3.21
N PRO A 106 -10.18 -8.60 -2.96
CA PRO A 106 -11.49 -8.52 -2.31
C PRO A 106 -11.36 -7.80 -0.97
N LEU A 107 -12.27 -6.85 -0.70
CA LEU A 107 -12.37 -6.25 0.64
C LEU A 107 -12.48 -7.39 1.66
N ALA A 108 -11.44 -7.53 2.49
CA ALA A 108 -11.40 -8.55 3.52
C ALA A 108 -12.61 -8.32 4.44
N ARG A 109 -13.62 -9.19 4.34
CA ARG A 109 -14.81 -9.10 5.19
C ARG A 109 -14.29 -9.15 6.63
N PRO A 110 -14.65 -8.18 7.50
CA PRO A 110 -14.30 -8.31 8.90
C PRO A 110 -14.93 -9.60 9.39
N ASN A 111 -14.08 -10.57 9.78
CA ASN A 111 -14.54 -11.87 10.26
C ASN A 111 -15.53 -11.61 11.40
N ASN A 112 -16.70 -12.27 11.35
CA ASN A 112 -17.77 -12.07 12.32
C ASN A 112 -17.20 -12.00 13.75
N CYS A 113 -17.35 -10.85 14.41
CA CYS A 113 -17.13 -10.78 15.85
C CYS A 113 -18.02 -11.86 16.50
N GLY A 114 -17.37 -12.79 17.20
CA GLY A 114 -18.04 -13.99 17.70
C GLY A 114 -19.26 -13.66 18.53
N SER A 115 -20.37 -14.33 18.22
CA SER A 115 -21.64 -14.23 18.92
C SER A 115 -21.49 -14.42 20.43
N ASP A 116 -22.21 -13.59 21.19
CA ASP A 116 -22.64 -13.77 22.57
C ASP A 116 -21.82 -14.75 23.43
N ARG A 117 -20.84 -14.20 24.15
CA ARG A 117 -20.25 -14.90 25.31
C ARG A 117 -21.25 -14.85 26.47
N GLN A 118 -22.22 -15.75 26.41
CA GLN A 118 -23.40 -15.80 27.27
C GLN A 118 -23.02 -15.92 28.76
N LEU A 119 -23.22 -14.84 29.53
CA LEU A 119 -23.01 -14.81 30.97
C LEU A 119 -24.20 -15.46 31.68
N SER A 120 -24.05 -16.72 32.12
CA SER A 120 -25.00 -17.38 33.03
C SER A 120 -24.37 -18.59 33.74
N GLY A 121 -24.75 -18.82 35.00
CA GLY A 121 -24.50 -20.08 35.70
C GLY A 121 -23.20 -20.17 36.51
N ALA A 122 -23.18 -19.58 37.71
CA ALA A 122 -22.49 -20.22 38.83
C ALA A 122 -23.36 -21.37 39.39
N PRO A 123 -22.76 -22.35 40.07
CA PRO A 123 -23.11 -22.49 41.50
C PRO A 123 -21.87 -22.57 42.41
N GLU A 124 -22.14 -22.60 43.72
CA GLU A 124 -21.16 -22.42 44.79
C GLU A 124 -20.46 -23.70 45.27
N VAL A 125 -19.26 -23.49 45.83
CA VAL A 125 -18.68 -24.15 47.02
C VAL A 125 -18.66 -25.70 47.07
N PHE A 126 -17.44 -26.23 47.02
CA PHE A 126 -16.95 -27.14 48.05
C PHE A 126 -15.48 -26.80 48.36
N GLY A 127 -14.97 -27.13 49.56
CA GLY A 127 -13.59 -26.80 49.96
C GLY A 127 -13.10 -27.65 51.13
N ARG A 128 -11.88 -27.34 51.62
CA ARG A 128 -11.04 -28.07 52.60
C ARG A 128 -10.35 -29.33 52.04
N ASP A 129 -9.13 -29.73 52.42
CA ASP A 129 -7.93 -29.14 53.09
C ASP A 129 -6.73 -30.02 52.60
N GLU A 130 -5.41 -29.83 52.78
CA GLU A 130 -4.50 -29.02 53.63
C GLU A 130 -3.59 -28.09 52.74
N GLN A 131 -2.40 -27.51 53.03
CA GLN A 131 -1.20 -27.79 53.90
C GLN A 131 -0.43 -29.08 53.51
N LEU A 132 0.91 -29.23 53.63
CA LEU A 132 2.06 -28.39 54.05
C LEU A 132 3.15 -28.41 52.93
N ASP A 133 3.80 -27.29 52.57
CA ASP A 133 5.08 -26.74 53.08
C ASP A 133 6.39 -27.53 52.75
N THR A 134 7.35 -26.89 52.07
CA THR A 134 8.77 -26.78 52.49
C THR A 134 9.61 -25.87 51.58
N ALA A 135 10.67 -25.28 52.13
CA ALA A 135 11.53 -24.27 51.49
C ALA A 135 12.79 -24.85 50.78
N GLY A 136 13.55 -23.98 50.08
CA GLY A 136 14.83 -24.30 49.43
C GLY A 136 15.11 -23.37 48.23
N ASP A 137 15.49 -22.10 48.40
CA ASP A 137 16.81 -21.56 48.83
C ASP A 137 17.71 -21.22 47.61
N THR A 138 18.89 -20.65 47.86
CA THR A 138 19.54 -19.61 47.04
C THR A 138 20.68 -20.12 46.14
N GLY A 139 21.09 -19.29 45.17
CA GLY A 139 22.12 -19.63 44.18
C GLY A 139 22.78 -18.42 43.52
N LEU A 140 23.41 -17.55 44.31
CA LEU A 140 24.31 -16.52 43.78
C LEU A 140 25.66 -17.14 43.40
N SER A 141 26.15 -16.86 42.19
CA SER A 141 27.60 -16.82 41.94
C SER A 141 27.94 -15.93 40.75
N SER A 142 28.69 -14.88 41.02
CA SER A 142 29.50 -14.15 40.04
C SER A 142 30.94 -14.66 40.14
N ASP A 143 31.67 -14.70 39.03
CA ASP A 143 33.13 -14.68 39.12
C ASP A 143 33.76 -13.82 38.00
N GLN A 144 34.91 -13.24 38.29
CA GLN A 144 35.74 -12.44 37.38
C GLN A 144 37.19 -12.90 37.47
N THR A 145 37.74 -13.42 36.38
CA THR A 145 39.17 -13.74 36.29
C THR A 145 39.82 -12.99 35.12
N GLY A 146 40.55 -11.93 35.44
CA GLY A 146 41.42 -11.23 34.48
C GLY A 146 42.89 -11.60 34.70
N THR A 147 43.54 -12.06 33.63
CA THR A 147 44.99 -12.25 33.50
C THR A 147 45.34 -12.19 32.01
N GLY A 148 46.35 -11.43 31.55
CA GLY A 148 47.25 -10.53 32.28
C GLY A 148 48.14 -9.76 31.31
#